data_AF-A0A839JW21-F1
#
_entry.id   AF-A0A839JW21-F1
#
_cell.length_a   1.000
_cell.length_b   1.000
_cell.length_c   1.000
_cell.angle_alpha   90.00
_cell.angle_beta   90.00
_cell.angle_gamma   90.00
#
_symmetry.space_group_name_H-M   'P 1'
#
loop_
_entity.id
_entity.type
_entity.pdbx_description
1 polymer ?
#
loop_
_entity_poly.entity_id
_entity_poly.type
_entity_poly.pdbx_seq_one_letter_code
_entity_poly.pdbx_strand_id
1 'polypeptide(L)'
;MGKVKNKDDVIQYTFRLNLTNQDHLAIHQTLQNLNKGIYKSQNNFITDSILRNIRNYTREELLSDAALEQKHNTEYIKRKDLEDLEQRVTGKVMKEVVTLLCSSLAGRTSLPVTPQREEKSEAISENETSVEDDEVLSSLSNIWS
;
A
#
# COMPACT_ATOMS: atom_id res chain seq x y z
N MET A 1 21.00 6.99 -17.75
CA MET A 1 19.96 7.41 -16.78
C MET A 1 20.57 7.47 -15.37
N GLY A 2 20.80 8.68 -14.84
CA GLY A 2 21.17 8.84 -13.43
C GLY A 2 19.91 8.78 -12.57
N LYS A 3 19.87 7.90 -11.57
CA LYS A 3 18.74 7.85 -10.62
C LYS A 3 18.68 9.15 -9.84
N VAL A 4 17.55 9.86 -9.97
CA VAL A 4 17.19 10.99 -9.11
C VAL A 4 17.05 10.43 -7.70
N LYS A 5 17.98 10.76 -6.80
CA LYS A 5 17.85 10.45 -5.37
C LYS A 5 16.81 11.41 -4.80
N ASN A 6 15.60 10.93 -4.55
CA ASN A 6 14.64 11.66 -3.73
C ASN A 6 15.29 11.93 -2.38
N LYS A 7 15.25 13.18 -1.91
CA LYS A 7 15.81 13.59 -0.61
C LYS A 7 15.05 12.97 0.58
N ASP A 8 13.96 12.27 0.31
CA ASP A 8 13.01 11.76 1.31
C ASP A 8 13.33 10.34 1.83
N ASP A 9 14.42 9.71 1.37
CA ASP A 9 14.77 8.32 1.75
C ASP A 9 15.72 8.21 2.96
N VAL A 10 16.00 9.33 3.65
CA VAL A 10 16.95 9.38 4.76
C VAL A 10 16.29 9.96 6.00
N ILE A 11 16.16 9.13 7.04
CA ILE A 11 15.69 9.54 8.36
C ILE A 11 16.90 9.66 9.29
N GLN A 12 17.00 10.79 10.00
CA GLN A 12 18.08 11.06 10.94
C GLN A 12 17.60 10.89 12.38
N TYR A 13 18.31 10.06 13.15
CA TYR A 13 18.15 9.94 14.59
C TYR A 13 19.39 10.52 15.30
N THR A 14 19.18 11.20 16.43
CA THR A 14 20.27 11.77 17.25
C THR A 14 20.31 11.07 18.59
N PHE A 15 21.51 10.67 19.02
CA PHE A 15 21.73 9.97 20.28
C PHE A 15 22.66 10.78 21.19
N ARG A 16 22.21 11.09 22.42
CA ARG A 16 22.98 11.84 23.41
C ARG A 16 23.50 10.89 24.48
N LEU A 17 24.82 10.91 24.69
CA LEU A 17 25.50 10.11 25.70
C LEU A 17 25.87 10.98 26.90
N ASN A 18 25.67 10.46 28.10
CA ASN A 18 26.13 11.08 29.34
C ASN A 18 27.40 10.37 29.82
N LEU A 19 28.54 11.05 29.76
CA LEU A 19 29.84 10.46 30.10
C LEU A 19 30.03 10.19 31.61
N THR A 20 29.13 10.67 32.48
CA THR A 20 29.16 10.30 33.90
C THR A 20 28.54 8.93 34.15
N ASN A 21 27.72 8.42 33.23
CA ASN A 21 27.19 7.06 33.29
C ASN A 21 28.19 6.09 32.64
N GLN A 22 28.52 5.01 33.36
CA GLN A 22 29.52 4.03 32.94
C GLN A 22 29.15 3.31 31.64
N ASP A 23 27.87 2.99 31.43
CA ASP A 23 27.39 2.31 30.22
C ASP A 23 27.50 3.23 29.00
N HIS A 24 27.09 4.49 29.17
CA HIS A 24 27.21 5.50 28.13
C HIS A 24 28.67 5.81 27.78
N LEU A 25 29.57 5.78 28.78
CA LEU A 25 31.00 5.90 28.57
C LEU A 25 31.56 4.72 27.76
N ALA A 26 31.15 3.49 28.09
CA ALA A 26 31.54 2.30 27.34
C ALA A 26 31.06 2.36 25.88
N ILE A 27 29.83 2.81 25.64
CA ILE A 27 29.31 3.05 24.29
C ILE A 27 30.16 4.09 23.54
N HIS A 28 30.46 5.21 24.19
CA HIS A 28 31.29 6.27 23.59
C HIS A 28 32.68 5.75 23.18
N GLN A 29 33.38 5.05 24.09
CA GLN A 29 34.70 4.48 23.84
C GLN A 29 34.69 3.47 22.69
N THR A 30 33.64 2.64 22.63
CA THR A 30 33.46 1.63 21.57
C THR A 30 33.22 2.28 20.21
N LEU A 31 32.37 3.31 20.15
CA LEU A 31 32.10 4.03 18.90
C LEU A 31 33.32 4.84 18.43
N GLN A 32 34.07 5.44 19.36
CA GLN A 32 35.27 6.21 19.04
C GLN A 32 36.38 5.31 18.47
N ASN A 33 36.59 4.14 19.07
CA ASN A 33 37.66 3.21 18.73
C ASN A 33 37.13 1.98 17.96
N LEU A 34 36.10 2.19 17.13
CA LEU A 34 35.46 1.11 16.40
C LEU A 34 36.46 0.45 15.43
N ASN A 35 36.53 -0.89 15.48
CA ASN A 35 37.36 -1.65 14.55
C ASN A 35 36.77 -1.59 13.12
N LYS A 36 37.39 -0.75 12.28
CA LYS A 36 36.98 -0.53 10.89
C LYS A 36 37.24 -1.73 9.96
N GLY A 37 38.00 -2.73 10.40
CA GLY A 37 38.18 -3.98 9.67
C GLY A 37 36.95 -4.89 9.71
N ILE A 38 36.12 -4.75 10.75
CA ILE A 38 34.89 -5.54 10.92
C ILE A 38 33.67 -4.71 10.48
N TYR A 39 33.57 -3.47 10.95
CA TYR A 39 32.43 -2.59 10.67
C TYR A 39 32.84 -1.42 9.79
N LYS A 40 32.13 -1.23 8.67
CA LYS A 40 32.46 -0.19 7.68
C LYS A 40 32.27 1.24 8.22
N SER A 41 31.36 1.44 9.18
CA SER A 41 31.07 2.73 9.81
C SER A 41 30.41 2.55 11.18
N GLN A 42 30.36 3.61 11.98
CA GLN A 42 29.59 3.65 13.23
C GLN A 42 28.11 3.37 12.99
N ASN A 43 27.53 3.93 11.92
CA ASN A 43 26.14 3.67 11.55
C ASN A 43 25.90 2.18 11.27
N ASN A 44 26.82 1.52 10.54
CA ASN A 44 26.70 0.09 10.26
C ASN A 44 26.72 -0.75 11.55
N PHE A 45 27.61 -0.42 12.48
CA PHE A 45 27.67 -1.07 13.79
C PHE A 45 26.39 -0.86 14.61
N ILE A 46 25.88 0.37 14.66
CA ILE A 46 24.64 0.70 15.39
C ILE A 46 23.46 -0.05 14.77
N THR A 47 23.33 -0.07 13.44
CA THR A 47 22.26 -0.79 12.75
C THR A 47 22.32 -2.29 13.01
N ASP A 48 23.48 -2.94 12.92
CA ASP A 48 23.59 -4.39 13.18
C ASP A 48 23.27 -4.72 14.64
N SER A 49 23.75 -3.90 15.58
CA SER A 49 23.51 -4.09 17.01
C SER A 49 22.02 -3.98 17.36
N ILE A 50 21.35 -2.94 16.84
CA ILE A 50 19.90 -2.76 17.03
C ILE A 50 19.14 -3.89 16.36
N LEU A 51 19.51 -4.29 15.14
CA LEU A 51 18.82 -5.36 14.43
C LEU A 51 18.95 -6.71 15.15
N ARG A 52 20.12 -6.98 15.74
CA ARG A 52 20.34 -8.16 16.58
C ARG A 52 19.44 -8.11 17.83
N ASN A 53 19.32 -6.95 18.47
CA ASN A 53 18.42 -6.79 19.60
C ASN A 53 16.96 -7.03 19.18
N ILE A 54 16.50 -6.42 18.09
CA ILE A 54 15.13 -6.60 17.58
C ILE A 54 14.81 -8.06 17.26
N ARG A 55 15.76 -8.81 16.68
CA ARG A 55 15.58 -10.23 16.34
C ARG A 55 15.37 -11.13 17.56
N ASN A 56 15.82 -10.70 18.74
CA ASN A 56 15.76 -11.51 19.96
C ASN A 56 14.45 -11.35 20.73
N TYR A 57 13.62 -10.36 20.39
CA TYR A 57 12.34 -10.11 21.05
C TYR A 57 11.19 -10.25 20.07
N THR A 58 10.00 -10.55 20.59
CA THR A 58 8.78 -10.53 19.77
C THR A 58 8.38 -9.07 19.51
N ARG A 59 7.80 -8.78 18.34
CA ARG A 59 7.39 -7.42 17.96
C ARG A 59 6.44 -6.79 18.99
N GLU A 60 5.60 -7.61 19.63
CA GLU A 60 4.65 -7.23 20.69
C GLU A 60 5.35 -6.82 22.00
N GLU A 61 6.58 -7.30 22.26
CA GLU A 61 7.35 -6.93 23.46
C GLU A 61 8.14 -5.63 23.26
N LEU A 62 8.47 -5.28 22.02
CA LEU A 62 9.29 -4.11 21.68
C LEU A 62 8.48 -2.87 21.34
N LEU A 63 7.27 -3.05 20.81
CA LEU A 63 6.41 -1.95 20.38
C LEU A 63 5.35 -1.69 21.45
N SER A 64 5.04 -0.42 21.66
CA SER A 64 3.85 -0.05 22.44
C SER A 64 2.58 -0.46 21.68
N ASP A 65 1.49 -0.70 22.42
CA ASP A 65 0.19 -1.09 21.87
C ASP A 65 -0.27 -0.17 20.74
N ALA A 66 -0.01 1.14 20.85
CA ALA A 66 -0.33 2.14 19.83
C ALA A 66 0.40 1.91 18.49
N ALA A 67 1.66 1.45 18.54
CA ALA A 67 2.44 1.13 17.35
C ALA A 67 2.04 -0.23 16.73
N LEU A 68 1.56 -1.17 17.55
CA LEU A 68 1.00 -2.44 17.09
C LEU A 68 -0.34 -2.22 16.38
N GLU A 69 -1.23 -1.41 16.97
CA GLU A 69 -2.52 -1.06 16.38
C GLU A 69 -2.38 -0.25 15.08
N GLN A 70 -1.38 0.63 14.96
CA GLN A 70 -1.15 1.37 13.73
C GLN A 70 -0.83 0.43 12.55
N LYS A 71 -0.01 -0.60 12.77
CA LYS A 71 0.26 -1.60 11.72
C LYS A 71 -0.98 -2.45 11.44
N HIS A 72 -1.70 -2.87 12.47
CA HIS A 72 -2.94 -3.65 12.31
C HIS A 72 -4.02 -2.86 11.55
N ASN A 73 -4.14 -1.55 11.78
CA ASN A 73 -5.03 -0.66 11.03
C ASN A 73 -4.63 -0.48 9.58
N THR A 74 -3.34 -0.59 9.24
CA THR A 74 -2.88 -0.47 7.85
C THR A 74 -3.02 -1.77 7.06
N GLU A 75 -3.08 -2.92 7.74
CA GLU A 75 -3.07 -4.24 7.10
C GLU A 75 -4.49 -4.81 6.87
N TYR A 76 -5.49 -4.37 7.65
CA TYR A 76 -6.87 -4.86 7.54
C TYR A 76 -7.88 -3.76 7.18
N ILE A 77 -8.77 -4.07 6.23
CA ILE A 77 -9.94 -3.24 5.89
C ILE A 77 -10.94 -3.34 7.05
N LYS A 78 -11.36 -2.19 7.61
CA LYS A 78 -12.35 -2.17 8.68
C LYS A 78 -13.76 -2.34 8.10
N ARG A 79 -14.70 -2.83 8.91
CA ARG A 79 -16.13 -2.90 8.54
C ARG A 79 -16.68 -1.54 8.09
N LYS A 80 -16.23 -0.45 8.73
CA LYS A 80 -16.60 0.91 8.33
C LYS A 80 -16.12 1.27 6.91
N ASP A 81 -14.92 0.84 6.54
CA ASP A 81 -14.38 1.10 5.19
C ASP A 81 -15.20 0.34 4.13
N LEU A 82 -15.74 -0.83 4.50
CA LEU A 82 -16.63 -1.63 3.64
C LEU A 82 -18.02 -0.97 3.50
N GLU A 83 -18.57 -0.45 4.60
CA GLU A 83 -19.86 0.28 4.60
C GLU A 83 -19.76 1.59 3.80
N ASP A 84 -18.65 2.32 3.96
CA ASP A 84 -18.34 3.51 3.16
C ASP A 84 -18.15 3.19 1.66
N LEU A 85 -17.69 1.97 1.33
CA LEU A 85 -17.61 1.49 -0.05
C LEU A 85 -19.00 1.14 -0.58
N GLU A 86 -19.82 0.42 0.18
CA GLU A 86 -21.19 0.06 -0.18
C GLU A 86 -22.05 1.30 -0.46
N GLN A 87 -21.98 2.31 0.41
CA GLN A 87 -22.72 3.55 0.24
C GLN A 87 -22.26 4.31 -1.02
N ARG A 88 -20.95 4.30 -1.30
CA ARG A 88 -20.37 4.95 -2.49
C ARG A 88 -20.77 4.24 -3.78
N VAL A 89 -20.78 2.91 -3.80
CA VAL A 89 -21.24 2.10 -4.94
C VAL A 89 -22.72 2.34 -5.18
N THR A 90 -23.54 2.24 -4.13
CA THR A 90 -24.99 2.46 -4.20
C THR A 90 -25.30 3.88 -4.71
N GLY A 91 -24.59 4.89 -4.21
CA GLY A 91 -24.74 6.27 -4.66
C GLY A 91 -24.38 6.48 -6.14
N LYS A 92 -23.32 5.81 -6.64
CA LYS A 92 -22.97 5.85 -8.07
C LYS A 92 -24.04 5.19 -8.92
N VAL A 93 -24.50 4.00 -8.54
CA VAL A 93 -25.54 3.26 -9.26
C VAL A 93 -26.84 4.06 -9.32
N MET A 94 -27.30 4.61 -8.19
CA MET A 94 -28.50 5.45 -8.16
C MET A 94 -28.36 6.66 -9.08
N LYS A 95 -27.19 7.32 -9.10
CA LYS A 95 -26.94 8.47 -9.98
C LYS A 95 -27.01 8.07 -11.46
N GLU A 96 -26.44 6.93 -11.83
CA GLU A 96 -26.51 6.42 -13.21
C GLU A 96 -27.94 6.04 -13.60
N VAL A 97 -28.68 5.37 -12.72
CA VAL A 97 -30.09 5.00 -12.95
C VAL A 97 -30.97 6.23 -13.16
N VAL A 98 -30.82 7.26 -12.31
CA VAL A 98 -31.55 8.54 -12.47
C VAL A 98 -31.19 9.21 -13.80
N THR A 99 -29.92 9.19 -14.17
CA THR A 99 -29.46 9.77 -15.44
C THR A 99 -30.11 9.05 -16.63
N LEU A 100 -30.11 7.71 -16.61
CA LEU A 100 -30.70 6.88 -17.65
C LEU A 100 -32.22 7.07 -17.76
N LEU A 101 -32.92 7.13 -16.61
CA LEU A 101 -34.34 7.42 -16.55
C LEU A 101 -34.67 8.82 -17.09
N CYS A 102 -33.94 9.86 -16.67
CA CYS A 102 -34.13 11.21 -17.19
C CYS A 102 -33.85 11.30 -18.69
N SER A 103 -32.84 10.59 -19.20
CA SER A 103 -32.58 10.51 -20.65
C SER A 103 -33.72 9.82 -21.40
N SER A 104 -34.29 8.74 -20.84
CA SER A 104 -35.40 8.01 -21.45
C SER A 104 -36.71 8.81 -21.46
N LEU A 105 -37.01 9.56 -20.38
CA LEU A 105 -38.22 10.39 -20.28
C LEU A 105 -38.15 11.62 -21.18
N ALA A 106 -36.96 12.16 -21.41
CA ALA A 106 -36.74 13.31 -22.28
C ALA A 106 -36.85 12.97 -23.78
N GLY A 107 -37.20 11.73 -24.15
CA GLY A 107 -37.42 11.32 -25.54
C GLY A 107 -36.17 11.33 -26.42
N ARG A 108 -34.97 11.37 -25.83
CA ARG A 108 -33.70 11.36 -26.56
C ARG A 108 -33.19 9.92 -26.70
N THR A 109 -33.40 9.31 -27.85
CA THR A 109 -32.88 7.98 -28.21
C THR A 109 -31.38 7.99 -28.54
N SER A 110 -30.57 8.80 -27.86
CA SER A 110 -29.12 8.75 -27.97
C SER A 110 -28.50 8.86 -26.58
N LEU A 111 -27.88 7.78 -26.12
CA LEU A 111 -27.00 7.81 -24.96
C LEU A 111 -25.92 8.86 -25.20
N PRO A 112 -25.71 9.84 -24.30
CA PRO A 112 -24.40 10.44 -24.19
C PRO A 112 -23.50 9.36 -23.61
N VAL A 113 -22.75 8.67 -24.47
CA VAL A 113 -21.56 7.94 -24.04
C VAL A 113 -20.71 8.95 -23.28
N THR A 114 -20.56 8.75 -21.98
CA THR A 114 -19.62 9.49 -21.17
C THR A 114 -18.26 9.32 -21.85
N PRO A 115 -17.58 10.38 -22.33
CA PRO A 115 -16.23 10.21 -22.81
C PRO A 115 -15.38 9.83 -21.59
N GLN A 116 -15.03 8.55 -21.49
CA GLN A 116 -13.76 8.16 -20.88
C GLN A 116 -12.72 9.05 -21.57
N ARG A 117 -12.07 9.90 -20.78
CA ARG A 117 -10.90 10.65 -21.22
C ARG A 117 -9.80 9.61 -21.46
N GLU A 118 -9.76 9.07 -22.66
CA GLU A 118 -8.63 8.31 -23.14
C GLU A 118 -7.67 9.28 -23.81
N GLU A 119 -6.52 9.46 -23.15
CA GLU A 119 -5.36 10.00 -23.80
C GLU A 119 -4.91 9.02 -24.89
N LYS A 120 -4.92 9.54 -26.12
CA LYS A 120 -4.09 9.13 -27.26
C LYS A 120 -4.38 7.77 -27.90
N SER A 121 -5.04 7.88 -29.05
CA SER A 121 -5.07 6.98 -30.20
C SER A 121 -3.79 6.16 -30.42
N GLU A 122 -3.96 4.84 -30.55
CA GLU A 122 -3.28 4.01 -31.56
C GLU A 122 -4.13 2.75 -31.83
N ALA A 123 -4.10 2.32 -33.10
CA ALA A 123 -5.14 1.54 -33.78
C ALA A 123 -5.40 0.12 -33.22
N ILE A 124 -6.66 -0.33 -33.28
CA ILE A 124 -7.05 -1.72 -33.08
C ILE A 124 -7.61 -2.26 -34.40
N SER A 125 -6.86 -3.19 -34.99
CA SER A 125 -7.32 -4.10 -36.05
C SER A 125 -8.38 -5.01 -35.46
N GLU A 126 -9.54 -5.07 -36.12
CA GLU A 126 -10.59 -6.04 -35.87
C GLU A 126 -10.01 -7.45 -36.02
N ASN A 127 -10.15 -8.28 -34.99
CA ASN A 127 -10.07 -9.73 -35.12
C ASN A 127 -11.32 -10.30 -34.46
N GLU A 128 -12.25 -10.76 -35.30
CA GLU A 128 -13.41 -11.51 -34.88
C GLU A 128 -12.96 -12.73 -34.07
N THR A 129 -13.41 -12.83 -32.82
CA THR A 129 -13.33 -14.09 -32.07
C THR A 129 -14.76 -14.58 -31.92
N SER A 130 -15.05 -15.64 -32.66
CA SER A 130 -16.28 -16.42 -32.57
C SER A 130 -16.52 -16.81 -31.12
N VAL A 131 -17.69 -16.46 -30.59
CA VAL A 131 -18.15 -16.91 -29.27
C VAL A 131 -18.48 -18.39 -29.43
N GLU A 132 -17.54 -19.27 -29.09
CA GLU A 132 -17.87 -20.67 -28.84
C GLU A 132 -18.53 -20.75 -27.45
N ASP A 133 -19.72 -21.33 -27.39
CA ASP A 133 -20.44 -21.59 -26.15
C ASP A 133 -19.57 -22.47 -25.23
N ASP A 134 -18.95 -21.85 -24.23
CA ASP A 134 -18.12 -22.55 -23.25
C ASP A 134 -19.01 -23.51 -22.44
N GLU A 135 -18.95 -24.79 -22.78
CA GLU A 135 -19.66 -25.89 -22.12
C GLU A 135 -19.42 -25.86 -20.59
N VAL A 136 -18.24 -25.40 -20.17
CA VAL A 136 -17.88 -25.19 -18.76
C VAL A 136 -18.78 -24.15 -18.08
N LEU A 137 -19.08 -23.03 -18.75
CA LEU A 137 -19.98 -21.98 -18.21
C LEU A 137 -21.41 -22.50 -18.07
N SER A 138 -21.87 -23.31 -19.03
CA SER A 138 -23.19 -23.95 -18.95
C SER A 138 -23.29 -24.96 -17.79
N SER A 139 -22.20 -25.68 -17.51
CA SER A 139 -22.15 -26.66 -16.42
C SER A 139 -22.23 -26.01 -15.03
N LEU A 140 -21.68 -24.80 -14.87
CA LEU A 140 -21.72 -24.04 -13.62
C LEU A 140 -23.11 -23.47 -13.32
N SER A 141 -23.86 -23.08 -14.36
CA SER A 141 -25.26 -22.63 -14.25
C SER A 141 -26.17 -23.71 -13.65
N ASN A 142 -25.93 -24.99 -14.00
CA ASN A 142 -26.76 -26.10 -13.56
C ASN A 142 -26.56 -26.49 -12.09
N ILE A 143 -25.52 -25.97 -11.42
CA ILE A 143 -25.22 -26.27 -10.00
C ILE A 143 -26.03 -25.36 -9.05
N TRP A 144 -26.55 -24.24 -9.55
CA TRP A 144 -27.25 -23.23 -8.76
C TRP A 144 -28.75 -23.13 -9.10
N SER A 145 -29.29 -24.07 -9.88
CA SER A 145 -30.74 -24.27 -10.07
C SER A 145 -31.34 -25.23 -9.06
#